data_AF-A0A8S0S3E3-F1
#
_entry.id   AF-A0A8S0S3E3-F1
#
_cell.length_a   1.000
_cell.length_b   1.000
_cell.length_c   1.000
_cell.angle_alpha   90.00
_cell.angle_beta   90.00
_cell.angle_gamma   90.00
#
_symmetry.space_group_name_H-M   'P 1'
#
loop_
_entity.id
_entity.type
_entity.pdbx_description
1 polymer ?
#
loop_
_entity_poly.entity_id
_entity_poly.type
_entity_poly.pdbx_seq_one_letter_code
_entity_poly.pdbx_strand_id
1 'polypeptide(L)'
;MITGDNVFIVRAIATKCGMLKLNEEMDDGSVVEGAEFRNYTEEERMEKVDKICVMVRSSLFDKLLMGTEVAKESSDIVILDDNFSSLATVLRWGRCVYDSIRKFIQFQLTVNVLALTINFIAAVSASKVPLTVVQLLWVNAIMDTLGALALAMEKPAMELMEKSHVGRKEPHITNVMWRNLLAQALYWIVVLLTLQFKGE
;
A
#
# COMPACT_ATOMS: atom_id res chain seq x y z
N MET A 1 -6.86 17.48 -13.99
CA MET A 1 -7.62 17.70 -15.24
C MET A 1 -7.08 18.94 -15.93
N ILE A 2 -6.66 18.86 -17.20
CA ILE A 2 -6.10 19.99 -17.94
C ILE A 2 -6.99 20.27 -19.15
N THR A 3 -7.58 21.46 -19.26
CA THR A 3 -8.46 21.82 -20.38
C THR A 3 -8.39 23.30 -20.77
N GLY A 4 -8.71 23.57 -22.04
CA GLY A 4 -8.80 24.91 -22.61
C GLY A 4 -10.13 25.62 -22.32
N ASP A 5 -11.06 24.96 -21.63
CA ASP A 5 -12.39 25.48 -21.36
C ASP A 5 -12.42 26.58 -20.29
N ASN A 6 -13.60 27.13 -20.05
CA ASN A 6 -13.83 28.17 -19.05
C ASN A 6 -13.89 27.58 -17.62
N VAL A 7 -13.33 28.31 -16.66
CA VAL A 7 -13.19 27.93 -15.24
C VAL A 7 -14.50 27.44 -14.63
N PHE A 8 -15.62 28.11 -14.93
CA PHE A 8 -16.94 27.74 -14.39
C PHE A 8 -17.41 26.34 -14.84
N ILE A 9 -17.20 26.00 -16.11
CA ILE A 9 -17.63 24.70 -16.68
C ILE A 9 -16.77 23.59 -16.10
N VAL A 10 -15.46 23.80 -16.08
CA VAL A 10 -14.49 22.79 -15.65
C VAL A 10 -14.64 22.51 -14.16
N ARG A 11 -14.86 23.55 -13.35
CA ARG A 11 -15.13 23.38 -11.92
C ARG A 11 -16.39 22.55 -11.68
N ALA A 12 -17.47 22.80 -12.41
CA ALA A 12 -18.69 22.00 -12.29
C ALA A 12 -18.46 20.51 -12.65
N ILE A 13 -17.66 20.23 -13.69
CA ILE A 13 -17.29 18.87 -14.07
C ILE A 13 -16.40 18.23 -13.01
N ALA A 14 -15.36 18.94 -12.57
CA ALA A 14 -14.41 18.46 -11.56
C ALA A 14 -15.11 18.13 -10.23
N THR A 15 -16.06 18.97 -9.79
CA THR A 15 -16.88 18.69 -8.60
C THR A 15 -17.79 17.47 -8.81
N LYS A 16 -18.43 17.33 -10.00
CA LYS A 16 -19.24 16.15 -10.32
C LYS A 16 -18.43 14.86 -10.36
N CYS A 17 -17.18 14.93 -10.81
CA CYS A 17 -16.25 13.81 -10.83
C CYS A 17 -15.58 13.55 -9.47
N GLY A 18 -15.86 14.36 -8.44
CA GLY A 18 -15.27 14.22 -7.11
C GLY A 18 -13.79 14.64 -7.02
N MET A 19 -13.27 15.36 -8.02
CA MET A 19 -11.88 15.86 -8.03
C MET A 19 -11.68 17.07 -7.14
N LEU A 20 -12.74 17.87 -6.94
CA LEU A 20 -12.73 19.07 -6.08
C LEU A 20 -13.85 18.93 -5.05
N LYS A 21 -13.59 19.34 -3.80
CA LYS A 21 -14.65 19.44 -2.79
C LYS A 21 -15.53 20.66 -3.06
N LEU A 22 -16.82 20.57 -2.73
CA LEU A 22 -17.82 21.64 -2.93
C LEU A 22 -17.45 23.00 -2.31
N ASN A 23 -16.50 23.04 -1.37
CA ASN A 23 -16.08 24.22 -0.61
C ASN A 23 -14.59 24.57 -0.73
N GLU A 24 -13.83 24.00 -1.67
CA GLU A 24 -12.47 24.46 -1.94
C GLU A 24 -12.53 25.80 -2.69
N GLU A 25 -12.14 26.88 -2.00
CA GLU A 25 -11.93 28.20 -2.59
C GLU A 25 -10.74 28.17 -3.56
N MET A 26 -10.71 29.08 -4.54
CA MET A 26 -9.62 29.18 -5.54
C MET A 26 -8.22 29.42 -4.93
N ASP A 27 -8.13 29.63 -3.60
CA ASP A 27 -6.93 30.06 -2.89
C ASP A 27 -6.01 28.90 -2.42
N ASP A 28 -6.45 27.63 -2.54
CA ASP A 28 -5.61 26.47 -2.18
C ASP A 28 -4.58 26.10 -3.27
N GLY A 29 -4.57 26.84 -4.38
CA GLY A 29 -3.69 26.55 -5.53
C GLY A 29 -4.07 25.28 -6.30
N SER A 30 -5.22 24.66 -5.99
CA SER A 30 -5.71 23.45 -6.64
C SER A 30 -6.26 23.67 -8.06
N VAL A 31 -6.66 24.90 -8.37
CA VAL A 31 -7.13 25.34 -9.69
C VAL A 31 -6.23 26.47 -10.20
N VAL A 32 -5.59 26.26 -11.34
CA VAL A 32 -4.62 27.22 -11.93
C VAL A 32 -5.02 27.55 -13.37
N GLU A 33 -4.85 28.81 -13.78
CA GLU A 33 -4.99 29.18 -15.19
C GLU A 33 -3.69 28.90 -15.97
N GLY A 34 -3.81 28.48 -17.24
CA GLY A 34 -2.64 28.23 -18.09
C GLY A 34 -1.71 29.46 -18.22
N ALA A 35 -2.26 30.68 -18.14
CA ALA A 35 -1.46 31.91 -18.13
C ALA A 35 -0.60 32.09 -16.87
N GLU A 36 -1.14 31.70 -15.72
CA GLU A 36 -0.43 31.74 -14.44
C GLU A 36 0.64 30.65 -14.39
N PHE A 37 0.32 29.44 -14.87
CA PHE A 37 1.28 28.33 -14.96
C PHE A 37 2.51 28.66 -15.82
N ARG A 38 2.34 29.42 -16.90
CA ARG A 38 3.44 29.86 -17.76
C ARG A 38 4.37 30.88 -17.12
N ASN A 39 3.89 31.62 -16.12
CA ASN A 39 4.71 32.61 -15.41
C ASN A 39 5.56 31.99 -14.30
N TYR A 40 5.33 30.72 -13.95
CA TYR A 40 6.12 30.01 -12.95
C TYR A 40 7.49 29.59 -13.47
N THR A 41 8.50 29.71 -12.61
CA THR A 41 9.83 29.12 -12.86
C THR A 41 9.76 27.59 -12.85
N GLU A 42 10.79 26.91 -13.34
CA GLU A 42 10.82 25.44 -13.30
C GLU A 42 10.75 24.89 -11.87
N GLU A 43 11.45 25.52 -10.93
CA GLU A 43 11.44 25.13 -9.51
C GLU A 43 10.04 25.30 -8.90
N GLU A 44 9.38 26.44 -9.13
CA GLU A 44 8.01 26.68 -8.66
C GLU A 44 7.00 25.72 -9.27
N ARG A 45 7.19 25.36 -10.55
CA ARG A 45 6.34 24.36 -11.22
C ARG A 45 6.47 23.00 -10.56
N MET A 46 7.70 22.55 -10.27
CA MET A 46 7.93 21.26 -9.62
C MET A 46 7.39 21.22 -8.19
N GLU A 47 7.45 22.32 -7.44
CA GLU A 47 6.88 22.39 -6.09
C GLU A 47 5.34 22.36 -6.10
N LYS A 48 4.73 23.02 -7.09
CA LYS A 48 3.27 23.20 -7.13
C LYS A 48 2.54 22.14 -7.94
N VAL A 49 3.20 21.39 -8.82
CA VAL A 49 2.54 20.46 -9.76
C VAL A 49 1.66 19.43 -9.04
N ASP A 50 2.12 18.92 -7.90
CA ASP A 50 1.38 17.93 -7.10
C ASP A 50 0.10 18.49 -6.47
N LYS A 51 0.00 19.82 -6.32
CA LYS A 51 -1.20 20.50 -5.80
C LYS A 51 -2.20 20.83 -6.89
N ILE A 52 -1.76 21.01 -8.14
CA ILE A 52 -2.62 21.42 -9.24
C ILE A 52 -3.53 20.26 -9.67
N CYS A 53 -4.75 20.23 -9.14
CA CYS A 53 -5.78 19.28 -9.54
C CYS A 53 -6.43 19.66 -10.88
N VAL A 54 -6.62 20.95 -11.16
CA VAL A 54 -7.31 21.43 -12.36
C VAL A 54 -6.55 22.60 -12.99
N MET A 55 -6.22 22.47 -14.27
CA MET A 55 -5.69 23.56 -15.08
C MET A 55 -6.72 23.98 -16.14
N VAL A 56 -7.01 25.27 -16.20
CA VAL A 56 -8.05 25.84 -17.06
C VAL A 56 -7.47 26.84 -18.05
N ARG A 57 -8.17 27.10 -19.16
CA ARG A 57 -7.67 27.96 -20.25
C ARG A 57 -6.26 27.56 -20.72
N SER A 58 -5.94 26.27 -20.64
CA SER A 58 -4.63 25.74 -21.03
C SER A 58 -4.46 25.79 -22.55
N SER A 59 -3.32 26.30 -23.01
CA SER A 59 -2.87 26.19 -24.39
C SER A 59 -2.34 24.78 -24.70
N LEU A 60 -2.10 24.47 -25.98
CA LEU A 60 -1.46 23.21 -26.38
C LEU A 60 -0.07 23.06 -25.74
N PHE A 61 0.67 24.16 -25.63
CA PHE A 61 1.99 24.19 -25.00
C PHE A 61 1.90 23.87 -23.51
N ASP A 62 0.91 24.42 -22.80
CA ASP A 62 0.71 24.15 -21.37
C ASP A 62 0.39 22.67 -21.11
N LYS A 63 -0.43 22.07 -21.98
CA LYS A 63 -0.78 20.64 -21.92
C LYS A 63 0.45 19.75 -22.16
N LEU A 64 1.29 20.11 -23.12
CA LEU A 64 2.52 19.38 -23.41
C LEU A 64 3.49 19.49 -22.24
N LEU A 65 3.76 20.70 -21.78
CA LEU A 65 4.71 20.98 -20.71
C LEU A 65 4.33 20.28 -19.39
N MET A 66 3.06 20.39 -18.99
CA MET A 66 2.56 19.69 -17.81
C MET A 66 2.48 18.18 -18.05
N GLY A 67 2.14 17.72 -19.26
CA GLY A 67 1.90 16.31 -19.56
C GLY A 67 3.13 15.45 -19.84
N THR A 68 4.27 16.02 -20.27
CA THR A 68 5.44 15.23 -20.70
C THR A 68 6.67 15.40 -19.82
N GLU A 69 7.13 16.62 -19.56
CA GLU A 69 8.38 16.84 -18.82
C GLU A 69 8.11 16.93 -17.32
N VAL A 70 7.26 17.88 -16.93
CA VAL A 70 6.94 18.12 -15.52
C VAL A 70 6.24 16.90 -14.92
N ALA A 71 5.23 16.35 -15.59
CA ALA A 71 4.54 15.15 -15.10
C ALA A 71 5.47 13.94 -15.03
N LYS A 72 6.39 13.73 -15.98
CA LYS A 72 7.26 12.55 -15.95
C LYS A 72 8.29 12.63 -14.83
N GLU A 73 8.81 13.82 -14.56
CA GLU A 73 9.80 14.03 -13.52
C GLU A 73 9.19 14.00 -12.11
N SER A 74 7.92 14.42 -11.97
CA SER A 74 7.21 14.37 -10.68
C SER A 74 6.40 13.09 -10.44
N SER A 75 6.13 12.26 -11.47
CA SER A 75 5.27 11.08 -11.31
C SER A 75 6.01 9.86 -10.78
N ASP A 76 5.41 9.20 -9.78
CA ASP A 76 5.82 7.86 -9.33
C ASP A 76 5.51 6.75 -10.36
N ILE A 77 4.49 6.96 -11.22
CA ILE A 77 3.99 5.99 -12.19
C ILE A 77 3.65 6.69 -13.50
N VAL A 78 4.25 6.25 -14.60
CA VAL A 78 3.98 6.73 -15.97
C VAL A 78 3.23 5.66 -16.74
N ILE A 79 2.06 6.02 -17.28
CA ILE A 79 1.25 5.15 -18.15
C ILE A 79 1.73 5.37 -19.60
N LEU A 80 2.07 4.29 -20.30
CA LEU A 80 2.64 4.35 -21.65
C LEU A 80 1.60 4.22 -22.77
N ASP A 81 0.41 3.72 -22.46
CA ASP A 81 -0.62 3.35 -23.44
C ASP A 81 -1.82 4.31 -23.47
N ASP A 82 -1.69 5.49 -22.84
CA ASP A 82 -2.68 6.57 -22.77
C ASP A 82 -4.10 6.13 -22.38
N ASN A 83 -4.25 4.96 -21.76
CA ASN A 83 -5.55 4.37 -21.45
C ASN A 83 -5.84 4.41 -19.95
N PHE A 84 -6.95 5.05 -19.57
CA PHE A 84 -7.42 5.06 -18.18
C PHE A 84 -7.71 3.65 -17.62
N SER A 85 -8.01 2.67 -18.48
CA SER A 85 -8.16 1.27 -18.07
C SER A 85 -6.87 0.69 -17.47
N SER A 86 -5.72 1.13 -17.97
CA SER A 86 -4.41 0.68 -17.50
C SER A 86 -4.11 1.23 -16.10
N LEU A 87 -4.57 2.45 -15.78
CA LEU A 87 -4.54 2.98 -14.42
C LEU A 87 -5.34 2.09 -13.45
N ALA A 88 -6.57 1.72 -13.81
CA ALA A 88 -7.39 0.85 -12.97
C ALA A 88 -6.74 -0.52 -12.74
N THR A 89 -6.06 -1.04 -13.76
CA THR A 89 -5.31 -2.30 -13.68
C THR A 89 -4.12 -2.17 -12.72
N VAL A 90 -3.31 -1.12 -12.83
CA VAL A 90 -2.19 -0.85 -11.91
C VAL A 90 -2.66 -0.72 -10.46
N LEU A 91 -3.75 0.03 -10.22
CA LEU A 91 -4.33 0.17 -8.88
C LEU A 91 -4.80 -1.18 -8.31
N ARG A 92 -5.38 -2.05 -9.15
CA ARG A 92 -5.79 -3.39 -8.74
C ARG A 92 -4.60 -4.28 -8.37
N TRP A 93 -3.52 -4.23 -9.14
CA TRP A 93 -2.27 -4.92 -8.80
C TRP A 93 -1.68 -4.39 -7.49
N GLY A 94 -1.67 -3.07 -7.29
CA GLY A 94 -1.24 -2.46 -6.04
C GLY A 94 -2.03 -2.94 -4.82
N ARG A 95 -3.37 -3.04 -4.93
CA ARG A 95 -4.22 -3.62 -3.87
C ARG A 95 -3.93 -5.10 -3.60
N CYS A 96 -3.67 -5.88 -4.65
CA CYS A 96 -3.28 -7.28 -4.52
C CYS A 96 -1.98 -7.41 -3.73
N VAL A 97 -0.94 -6.68 -4.15
CA VAL A 97 0.38 -6.67 -3.48
C VAL A 97 0.26 -6.27 -2.01
N TYR A 98 -0.55 -5.27 -1.69
CA TYR A 98 -0.76 -4.85 -0.30
C TYR A 98 -1.39 -5.97 0.56
N ASP A 99 -2.42 -6.65 0.06
CA ASP A 99 -3.06 -7.76 0.77
C ASP A 99 -2.12 -8.96 0.93
N SER A 100 -1.37 -9.29 -0.11
CA SER A 100 -0.33 -10.31 -0.10
C SER A 100 0.73 -10.02 0.97
N ILE A 101 1.27 -8.80 1.01
CA ILE A 101 2.26 -8.37 2.02
C ILE A 101 1.69 -8.52 3.43
N ARG A 102 0.43 -8.15 3.65
CA ARG A 102 -0.23 -8.29 4.96
C ARG A 102 -0.31 -9.74 5.41
N LYS A 103 -0.68 -10.67 4.51
CA LYS A 103 -0.69 -12.12 4.77
C LYS A 103 0.71 -12.65 5.07
N PHE A 104 1.73 -12.17 4.35
CA PHE A 104 3.12 -12.53 4.60
C PHE A 104 3.61 -12.06 5.97
N ILE A 105 3.35 -10.80 6.34
CA ILE A 105 3.67 -10.27 7.67
C ILE A 105 2.96 -11.08 8.76
N GLN A 106 1.69 -11.46 8.54
CA GLN A 106 0.96 -12.31 9.46
C GLN A 106 1.64 -13.66 9.68
N PHE A 107 2.05 -14.32 8.60
CA PHE A 107 2.74 -15.61 8.64
C PHE A 107 4.08 -15.49 9.38
N GLN A 108 4.90 -14.51 9.00
CA GLN A 108 6.21 -14.25 9.59
C GLN A 108 6.12 -13.96 11.10
N LEU A 109 5.18 -13.10 11.51
CA LEU A 109 4.99 -12.76 12.92
C LEU A 109 4.53 -13.96 13.72
N THR A 110 3.61 -14.76 13.18
CA THR A 110 3.08 -15.95 13.84
C THR A 110 4.18 -16.96 14.12
N VAL A 111 5.03 -17.26 13.13
CA VAL A 111 6.11 -18.24 13.28
C VAL A 111 7.17 -17.74 14.26
N ASN A 112 7.52 -16.45 14.22
CA ASN A 112 8.48 -15.88 15.16
C ASN A 112 7.98 -15.95 16.61
N VAL A 113 6.72 -15.58 16.86
CA VAL A 113 6.09 -15.70 18.19
C VAL A 113 6.03 -17.16 18.64
N LEU A 114 5.72 -18.08 17.72
CA LEU A 114 5.69 -19.51 17.99
C LEU A 114 7.06 -20.04 18.44
N ALA A 115 8.09 -19.74 17.65
CA ALA A 115 9.44 -20.22 17.88
C ALA A 115 10.00 -19.67 19.20
N LEU A 116 9.73 -18.41 19.51
CA LEU A 116 10.08 -17.79 20.79
C LEU A 116 9.38 -18.48 21.96
N THR A 117 8.06 -18.70 21.85
CA THR A 117 7.24 -19.32 22.91
C THR A 117 7.70 -20.75 23.20
N ILE A 118 7.98 -21.53 22.17
CA ILE A 118 8.47 -22.91 22.30
C ILE A 118 9.82 -22.94 23.00
N ASN A 119 10.77 -22.11 22.57
CA ASN A 119 12.10 -22.06 23.19
C ASN A 119 12.05 -21.57 24.64
N PHE A 120 11.21 -20.59 24.95
CA PHE A 120 11.02 -20.10 26.31
C PHE A 120 10.51 -21.20 27.25
N ILE A 121 9.45 -21.91 26.84
CA ILE A 121 8.85 -22.98 27.67
C ILE A 121 9.82 -24.16 27.84
N ALA A 122 10.53 -24.55 26.79
CA ALA A 122 11.48 -25.64 26.85
C ALA A 122 12.73 -25.29 27.69
N ALA A 123 13.18 -24.03 27.65
CA ALA A 123 14.26 -23.56 28.52
C ALA A 123 13.88 -23.62 30.00
N VAL A 124 12.65 -23.23 30.34
CA VAL A 124 12.14 -23.28 31.73
C VAL A 124 11.90 -24.72 32.22
N SER A 125 11.41 -25.61 31.35
CA SER A 125 10.98 -26.96 31.76
C SER A 125 12.10 -28.00 31.68
N ALA A 126 12.83 -28.05 30.57
CA ALA A 126 13.74 -29.15 30.26
C ALA A 126 15.23 -28.78 30.32
N SER A 127 15.57 -27.51 30.57
CA SER A 127 16.93 -26.93 30.51
C SER A 127 17.71 -27.19 29.21
N LYS A 128 17.07 -27.82 28.22
CA LYS A 128 17.60 -28.09 26.88
C LYS A 128 16.74 -27.34 25.90
N VAL A 129 17.34 -26.38 25.21
CA VAL A 129 16.66 -25.56 24.21
C VAL A 129 16.54 -26.39 22.92
N PRO A 130 15.32 -26.66 22.41
CA PRO A 130 15.10 -27.55 21.28
C PRO A 130 15.54 -26.94 19.96
N LEU A 131 15.53 -25.61 19.83
CA LEU A 131 16.00 -24.89 18.66
C LEU A 131 17.15 -23.97 19.01
N THR A 132 18.30 -24.22 18.39
CA THR A 132 19.47 -23.34 18.49
C THR A 132 19.25 -22.04 17.71
N VAL A 133 20.01 -20.98 18.07
CA VAL A 133 19.95 -19.67 17.40
C VAL A 133 20.19 -19.80 15.88
N VAL A 134 21.11 -20.67 15.47
CA VAL A 134 21.42 -20.92 14.05
C VAL A 134 20.24 -21.55 13.32
N GLN A 135 19.52 -22.49 13.94
CA GLN A 135 18.35 -23.13 13.34
C GLN A 135 17.19 -22.15 13.17
N LEU A 136 16.97 -21.26 14.14
CA LEU A 136 15.97 -20.20 14.03
C LEU A 136 16.29 -19.24 12.89
N LEU A 137 17.56 -18.87 12.73
CA LEU A 137 18.01 -17.99 11.65
C LEU A 137 17.78 -18.64 10.27
N TRP A 138 18.10 -19.92 10.13
CA TRP A 138 17.85 -20.66 8.89
C TRP A 138 16.36 -20.78 8.56
N VAL A 139 15.50 -21.04 9.56
CA VAL A 139 14.04 -21.11 9.34
C VAL A 139 13.49 -19.76 8.91
N ASN A 140 13.90 -18.66 9.54
CA ASN A 140 13.46 -17.31 9.15
C ASN A 140 13.92 -16.95 7.73
N ALA A 141 15.16 -17.26 7.37
CA ALA A 141 15.67 -16.97 6.03
C ALA A 141 14.94 -17.77 4.92
N ILE A 142 14.66 -19.06 5.16
CA ILE A 142 13.89 -19.88 4.21
C ILE A 142 12.44 -19.39 4.13
N MET A 143 11.87 -18.97 5.25
CA MET A 143 10.51 -18.44 5.30
C MET A 143 10.36 -17.14 4.51
N ASP A 144 11.32 -16.23 4.64
CA ASP A 144 11.32 -14.96 3.92
C ASP A 144 11.41 -15.17 2.41
N THR A 145 12.26 -16.11 1.97
CA THR A 145 12.44 -16.42 0.55
C THR A 145 11.21 -17.09 -0.06
N LEU A 146 10.63 -18.10 0.61
CA LEU A 146 9.41 -18.76 0.16
C LEU A 146 8.19 -17.82 0.22
N GLY A 147 8.12 -16.96 1.22
CA GLY A 147 7.06 -15.96 1.35
C GLY A 147 7.13 -14.90 0.25
N ALA A 148 8.32 -14.37 -0.06
CA ALA A 148 8.52 -13.47 -1.19
C ALA A 148 8.12 -14.11 -2.53
N LEU A 149 8.43 -15.40 -2.71
CA LEU A 149 8.01 -16.15 -3.88
C LEU A 149 6.47 -16.32 -3.96
N ALA A 150 5.82 -16.58 -2.82
CA ALA A 150 4.37 -16.65 -2.74
C ALA A 150 3.70 -15.30 -3.08
N LEU A 151 4.27 -14.17 -2.62
CA LEU A 151 3.82 -12.82 -2.99
C LEU A 151 3.90 -12.60 -4.50
N ALA A 152 4.96 -13.07 -5.15
CA ALA A 152 5.15 -12.93 -6.59
C ALA A 152 4.16 -13.78 -7.42
N MET A 153 3.62 -14.87 -6.84
CA MET A 153 2.70 -15.78 -7.52
C MET A 153 1.22 -15.46 -7.31
N GLU A 154 0.87 -14.59 -6.37
CA GLU A 154 -0.54 -14.29 -6.08
C GLU A 154 -1.16 -13.47 -7.23
N LYS A 155 -2.22 -14.00 -7.85
CA LYS A 155 -2.92 -13.33 -8.95
C LYS A 155 -3.97 -12.35 -8.42
N PRO A 156 -4.22 -11.22 -9.10
CA PRO A 156 -5.19 -10.23 -8.65
C PRO A 156 -6.63 -10.74 -8.76
N ALA A 157 -7.29 -10.97 -7.62
CA ALA A 157 -8.71 -11.31 -7.58
C ALA A 157 -9.58 -10.11 -8.04
N MET A 158 -10.67 -10.37 -8.78
CA MET A 158 -11.59 -9.33 -9.28
C MET A 158 -12.36 -8.64 -8.15
N GLU A 159 -12.61 -9.37 -7.06
CA GLU A 159 -13.38 -8.92 -5.88
C GLU A 159 -12.66 -7.85 -5.03
N LEU A 160 -11.39 -7.57 -5.30
CA LEU A 160 -10.58 -6.59 -4.57
C LEU A 160 -10.99 -5.13 -4.86
N MET A 161 -11.71 -4.88 -5.96
CA MET A 161 -12.16 -3.52 -6.30
C MET A 161 -13.46 -3.11 -5.60
N GLU A 162 -14.27 -4.06 -5.14
CA GLU A 162 -15.52 -3.80 -4.41
C GLU A 162 -15.30 -3.44 -2.94
N LYS A 163 -14.15 -3.80 -2.37
CA LYS A 163 -13.81 -3.41 -1.00
C LYS A 163 -13.56 -1.90 -0.91
N SER A 164 -14.14 -1.30 0.12
CA SER A 164 -13.90 0.09 0.49
C SER A 164 -12.41 0.34 0.74
N HIS A 165 -11.96 1.56 0.46
CA HIS A 165 -10.58 1.98 0.62
C HIS A 165 -10.08 1.72 2.05
N VAL A 166 -8.93 1.03 2.17
CA VAL A 166 -8.24 0.84 3.44
C VAL A 166 -7.77 2.21 3.92
N GLY A 167 -8.28 2.66 5.08
CA GLY A 167 -7.89 3.94 5.64
C GLY A 167 -6.43 3.93 6.10
N ARG A 168 -5.71 5.06 5.95
CA ARG A 168 -4.33 5.24 6.47
C ARG A 168 -4.16 4.93 7.97
N LYS A 169 -5.25 4.87 8.73
CA LYS A 169 -5.27 4.62 10.18
C LYS A 169 -5.71 3.20 10.56
N GLU A 170 -5.94 2.32 9.60
CA GLU A 170 -6.31 0.95 9.93
C GLU A 170 -5.09 0.18 10.45
N PRO A 171 -5.23 -0.57 11.56
CA PRO A 171 -4.11 -1.33 12.11
C PRO A 171 -3.69 -2.39 11.10
N HIS A 172 -2.40 -2.45 10.79
CA HIS A 172 -1.84 -3.46 9.87
C HIS A 172 -2.16 -4.88 10.36
N ILE A 173 -2.33 -5.08 11.67
CA ILE A 173 -2.79 -6.32 12.30
C ILE A 173 -4.28 -6.20 12.63
N THR A 174 -5.14 -7.00 11.99
CA THR A 174 -6.58 -7.04 12.34
C THR A 174 -6.82 -7.80 13.65
N ASN A 175 -7.97 -7.53 14.30
CA ASN A 175 -8.42 -8.31 15.45
C ASN A 175 -8.63 -9.80 15.13
N VAL A 176 -8.98 -10.12 13.87
CA VAL A 176 -9.09 -11.51 13.38
C VAL A 176 -7.73 -12.19 13.36
N MET A 177 -6.69 -11.47 12.93
CA MET A 177 -5.31 -11.96 12.92
C MET A 177 -4.76 -12.17 14.34
N TRP A 178 -5.07 -11.28 15.29
CA TRP A 178 -4.76 -11.48 16.71
C TRP A 178 -5.44 -12.71 17.30
N ARG A 179 -6.72 -12.95 16.98
CA ARG A 179 -7.44 -14.14 17.42
C ARG A 179 -6.79 -15.42 16.90
N ASN A 180 -6.39 -15.44 15.63
CA ASN A 180 -5.70 -16.60 15.04
C ASN A 180 -4.33 -16.82 15.68
N LEU A 181 -3.56 -15.75 15.93
CA LEU A 181 -2.25 -15.81 16.58
C LEU A 181 -2.36 -16.40 17.99
N LEU A 182 -3.29 -15.88 18.81
CA LEU A 182 -3.50 -16.37 20.16
C LEU A 182 -3.97 -17.82 20.18
N ALA A 183 -4.89 -18.21 19.29
CA ALA A 183 -5.35 -19.59 19.19
C ALA A 183 -4.22 -20.57 18.84
N GLN A 184 -3.34 -20.19 17.91
CA GLN A 184 -2.18 -20.99 17.53
C GLN A 184 -1.14 -21.06 18.66
N ALA A 185 -0.83 -19.94 19.31
CA ALA A 185 0.08 -19.93 20.45
C ALA A 185 -0.41 -20.84 21.57
N LEU A 186 -1.70 -20.77 21.90
CA LEU A 186 -2.32 -21.57 22.95
C LEU A 186 -2.33 -23.06 22.60
N TYR A 187 -2.61 -23.41 21.34
CA TYR A 187 -2.49 -24.79 20.85
C TYR A 187 -1.09 -25.37 21.06
N TRP A 188 -0.04 -24.64 20.71
CA TRP A 188 1.34 -25.12 20.87
C TRP A 188 1.79 -25.22 22.33
N ILE A 189 1.34 -24.29 23.19
CA ILE A 189 1.53 -24.39 24.63
C ILE A 189 0.93 -25.68 25.18
N VAL A 190 -0.30 -26.01 24.77
CA VAL A 190 -0.98 -27.26 25.18
C VAL A 190 -0.21 -28.49 24.69
N VAL A 191 0.21 -28.53 23.42
CA VAL A 191 0.98 -29.65 22.87
C VAL A 191 2.29 -29.87 23.65
N LEU A 192 3.04 -28.81 23.93
CA LEU A 192 4.29 -28.90 24.71
C LEU A 192 4.06 -29.38 26.13
N LEU A 193 3.04 -28.86 26.81
CA LEU A 193 2.68 -29.31 28.16
C LEU A 193 2.28 -30.79 28.15
N THR A 194 1.48 -31.23 27.17
CA THR A 194 1.12 -32.65 27.06
C THR A 194 2.33 -33.55 26.78
N LEU A 195 3.30 -33.11 25.98
CA LEU A 195 4.53 -33.86 25.74
C LEU A 195 5.43 -33.93 26.98
N GLN A 196 5.52 -32.84 27.76
CA GLN A 196 6.30 -32.80 29.00
C GLN A 196 5.69 -33.68 30.10
N PHE A 197 4.37 -33.62 30.32
CA PHE A 197 3.71 -34.34 31.42
C PHE A 197 3.35 -35.80 31.09
N LYS A 198 3.31 -36.18 29.81
CA LYS A 198 2.89 -37.51 29.34
C LYS A 198 3.99 -38.26 28.58
N GLY A 199 5.17 -37.66 28.49
CA GLY A 199 6.38 -38.23 27.87
C GLY A 199 7.36 -38.88 28.85
N GLU A 200 6.97 -39.04 30.12
CA GLU A 200 7.59 -40.02 31.05
C GLU A 200 6.93 -41.39 30.92
#